data_AF-A0A382GIA7-F1
#
_entry.id   AF-A0A382GIA7-F1
#
_cell.length_a   1.000
_cell.length_b   1.000
_cell.length_c   1.000
_cell.angle_alpha   90.00
_cell.angle_beta   90.00
_cell.angle_gamma   90.00
#
_symmetry.space_group_name_H-M   'P 1'
#
loop_
_entity.id
_entity.type
_entity.pdbx_description
1 polymer ?
#
loop_
_entity_poly.entity_id
_entity_poly.type
_entity_poly.pdbx_seq_one_letter_code
_entity_poly.pdbx_strand_id
1 'polypeptide(L)' 'MSLKTSPLTIADRTFDSRLLLGTGKFASPESMRDALASSATQIVTVALRRADLTGTNDPFANILEFID' A
#
# COMPACT_ATOMS: atom_id res chain seq x y z
N MET A 1 18.65 -17.73 -14.44
CA MET A 1 19.34 -17.60 -13.13
C MET A 1 18.28 -17.16 -12.12
N SER A 2 17.78 -18.08 -11.28
CA SER A 2 16.80 -17.72 -10.26
C SER A 2 17.55 -17.20 -9.04
N LEU A 3 17.41 -15.92 -8.74
CA LEU A 3 17.93 -15.35 -7.50
C LEU A 3 17.09 -15.94 -6.36
N LYS A 4 17.72 -16.72 -5.48
CA LYS A 4 17.05 -17.29 -4.32
C LYS A 4 16.88 -16.18 -3.28
N THR A 5 15.72 -15.56 -3.25
CA THR A 5 15.42 -14.47 -2.32
C THR A 5 14.94 -15.06 -1.00
N SER A 6 15.69 -14.88 0.08
CA SER A 6 15.21 -15.24 1.42
C SER A 6 14.00 -14.36 1.81
N PRO A 7 13.05 -14.85 2.63
CA PRO A 7 11.98 -14.01 3.17
C PRO A 7 12.53 -12.80 3.94
N LEU A 8 11.78 -11.70 3.93
CA LEU A 8 12.06 -10.48 4.68
C LEU A 8 11.31 -10.53 6.01
N THR A 9 12.02 -10.39 7.13
CA THR A 9 11.39 -10.27 8.45
C THR A 9 11.56 -8.85 8.97
N ILE A 10 10.44 -8.22 9.37
CA ILE A 10 10.40 -6.91 10.03
C ILE A 10 9.63 -7.12 11.34
N ALA A 11 10.31 -6.89 12.47
CA ALA A 11 9.82 -7.25 13.79
C ALA A 11 9.40 -8.74 13.86
N ASP A 12 8.15 -9.03 14.17
CA ASP A 12 7.54 -10.36 14.32
C ASP A 12 6.80 -10.84 13.05
N ARG A 13 6.94 -10.12 11.91
CA ARG A 13 6.25 -10.45 10.65
C ARG A 13 7.23 -10.80 9.54
N THR A 14 6.90 -11.84 8.79
CA THR A 14 7.69 -12.32 7.64
C THR A 14 6.91 -12.13 6.33
N PHE A 15 7.63 -11.69 5.30
CA PHE A 15 7.13 -11.37 3.97
C PHE A 15 7.98 -12.09 2.92
N ASP A 16 7.35 -12.69 1.92
CA ASP A 16 8.02 -13.30 0.78
C ASP A 16 8.44 -12.24 -0.25
N SER A 17 7.60 -11.21 -0.42
CA SER A 17 7.83 -10.08 -1.29
C SER A 17 8.73 -9.04 -0.61
N ARG A 18 9.78 -8.62 -1.32
CA ARG A 18 10.68 -7.52 -0.92
C ARG A 18 10.35 -6.20 -1.60
N LEU A 19 9.24 -6.14 -2.34
CA LEU A 19 8.77 -4.93 -2.98
C LEU A 19 7.83 -4.20 -2.02
N LEU A 20 8.27 -3.02 -1.54
CA LEU A 20 7.44 -2.11 -0.76
C LEU A 20 6.86 -1.07 -1.72
N LEU A 21 5.57 -0.78 -1.62
CA LEU A 21 4.90 0.19 -2.49
C LEU A 21 4.26 1.35 -1.71
N GLY A 22 4.14 2.51 -2.34
CA GLY A 22 3.44 3.67 -1.77
C GLY A 22 2.20 4.03 -2.60
N THR A 23 1.24 4.72 -2.00
CA THR A 23 -0.09 4.95 -2.60
C THR A 23 -0.31 6.34 -3.22
N GLY A 24 0.61 7.29 -3.03
CA GLY A 24 0.32 8.71 -3.26
C GLY A 24 0.35 9.26 -4.70
N LYS A 25 0.74 8.48 -5.72
CA LYS A 25 0.97 9.00 -7.09
C LYS A 25 0.24 8.24 -8.19
N PHE A 26 -0.76 7.45 -7.83
CA PHE A 26 -1.59 6.77 -8.83
C PHE A 26 -2.58 7.74 -9.47
N ALA A 27 -2.85 7.56 -10.77
CA ALA A 27 -3.76 8.41 -11.52
C ALA A 27 -5.22 8.23 -11.09
N SER A 28 -5.56 7.06 -10.56
CA SER A 28 -6.85 6.76 -9.95
C SER A 28 -6.75 5.64 -8.90
N PRO A 29 -7.73 5.50 -7.99
CA PRO A 29 -7.77 4.41 -7.02
C PRO A 29 -7.81 3.01 -7.67
N GLU A 30 -8.50 2.86 -8.80
CA GLU A 30 -8.55 1.59 -9.55
C GLU A 30 -7.17 1.22 -10.08
N SER A 31 -6.44 2.19 -10.65
CA SER A 31 -5.08 1.97 -11.14
C SER A 31 -4.11 1.58 -10.01
N MET A 32 -4.31 2.13 -8.81
CA MET A 32 -3.56 1.76 -7.61
C MET A 32 -3.86 0.31 -7.22
N ARG A 33 -5.14 -0.05 -7.10
CA ARG A 33 -5.56 -1.40 -6.70
C ARG A 33 -5.01 -2.46 -7.66
N ASP A 34 -5.13 -2.22 -8.96
CA ASP A 34 -4.65 -3.15 -9.98
C ASP A 34 -3.11 -3.28 -9.95
N ALA A 35 -2.40 -2.17 -9.70
CA ALA A 35 -0.94 -2.19 -9.54
C ALA A 35 -0.51 -2.93 -8.27
N LEU A 36 -1.20 -2.72 -7.14
CA LEU A 36 -0.94 -3.43 -5.89
C LEU A 36 -1.11 -4.94 -6.08
N ALA A 37 -2.24 -5.37 -6.64
CA ALA A 37 -2.51 -6.79 -6.93
C ALA A 37 -1.46 -7.41 -7.86
N SER A 38 -1.15 -6.73 -8.98
CA SER A 38 -0.19 -7.24 -9.97
C SER A 38 1.24 -7.29 -9.46
N SER A 39 1.60 -6.42 -8.52
CA SER A 39 2.95 -6.34 -7.96
C SER A 39 3.28 -7.44 -6.95
N ALA A 40 2.25 -8.13 -6.42
CA ALA A 40 2.36 -9.05 -5.28
C ALA A 40 3.13 -8.43 -4.09
N THR A 41 3.03 -7.10 -3.91
CA THR A 41 3.55 -6.44 -2.72
C THR A 41 2.79 -6.92 -1.50
N GLN A 42 3.51 -7.11 -0.39
CA GLN A 42 2.90 -7.45 0.90
C GLN A 42 3.04 -6.32 1.92
N ILE A 43 3.62 -5.18 1.51
CA ILE A 43 3.83 -4.01 2.35
C ILE A 43 3.51 -2.76 1.55
N VAL A 44 2.46 -2.07 1.96
CA VAL A 44 2.01 -0.80 1.37
C VAL A 44 2.16 0.31 2.40
N THR A 45 2.67 1.46 1.95
CA THR A 45 2.83 2.66 2.77
C THR A 45 1.77 3.69 2.40
N VAL A 46 1.20 4.32 3.43
CA VAL A 46 0.21 5.39 3.29
C VAL A 46 0.71 6.63 4.02
N ALA A 47 0.43 7.80 3.45
CA ALA A 47 0.70 9.07 4.11
C ALA A 47 -0.49 9.41 5.02
N LEU A 48 -0.28 9.34 6.34
CA LEU A 48 -1.28 9.83 7.29
C LEU A 48 -1.31 11.36 7.25
N ARG A 49 -2.42 11.93 6.79
CA ARG A 49 -2.75 13.33 7.03
C ARG A 49 -3.42 13.45 8.40
N ARG A 50 -3.34 14.62 9.04
CA ARG A 50 -4.15 14.86 10.24
C ARG A 50 -5.61 14.64 9.85
N ALA A 51 -6.32 13.80 10.60
CA ALA A 51 -7.74 13.57 10.37
C ALA A 51 -8.44 14.93 10.34
N ASP A 52 -9.10 15.24 9.23
CA ASP A 52 -9.94 16.41 9.14
C ASP A 52 -11.22 16.12 9.95
N LEU A 53 -11.24 16.60 11.19
CA LEU A 53 -12.38 16.43 12.11
C LEU A 53 -13.56 17.37 11.76
N THR A 54 -13.48 18.12 10.66
CA THR A 54 -14.53 19.08 10.27
C THR A 54 -15.80 18.42 9.72
N GLY A 55 -15.80 17.09 9.52
CA GLY A 55 -16.99 16.34 9.09
C GLY A 55 -17.29 16.46 7.59
N THR A 56 -16.42 17.12 6.83
CA THR A 56 -16.48 17.11 5.37
C THR A 56 -15.89 15.78 4.91
N ASN A 57 -16.72 14.87 4.39
CA ASN A 57 -16.27 13.61 3.77
C ASN A 57 -15.36 13.94 2.59
N ASP A 58 -14.05 14.03 2.82
CA ASP A 58 -13.05 14.13 1.76
C ASP A 58 -12.84 12.72 1.20
N PRO A 59 -13.27 12.43 -0.04
CA PRO A 59 -13.12 11.10 -0.64
C PRO A 59 -11.65 10.69 -0.82
N PHE A 60 -10.69 11.61 -0.64
CA PHE A 60 -9.26 11.33 -0.63
C PHE A 60 -8.66 11.21 0.78
N ALA A 61 -9.44 11.46 1.84
CA ALA A 61 -8.95 11.37 3.21
C ALA A 61 -8.81 9.93 3.70
N ASN A 62 -9.60 8.99 3.17
CA ASN A 62 -9.60 7.60 3.62
C ASN A 62 -9.12 6.63 2.53
N ILE A 63 -7.80 6.64 2.28
CA ILE A 63 -7.13 5.71 1.35
C ILE A 63 -7.41 4.23 1.68
N LEU A 64 -7.77 3.91 2.93
CA LEU A 64 -8.05 2.55 3.39
C LEU A 64 -9.32 1.96 2.75
N GLU A 65 -10.23 2.78 2.21
CA GLU A 65 -11.41 2.28 1.48
C GLU A 65 -11.05 1.61 0.14
N PHE A 66 -9.82 1.83 -0.34
CA PHE A 66 -9.35 1.35 -1.64
C PHE A 66 -8.30 0.24 -1.52
N ILE A 67 -8.01 -0.22 -0.30
CA ILE A 67 -7.00 -1.25 0.00
C ILE A 67 -7.68 -2.34 0.82
N ASP A 68 -7.69 -3.58 0.32
CA ASP A 68 -8.22 -4.76 1.01
C ASP A 68 -7.28 -5.28 2.11
#